data_AF-A0A6G1S2L8-F1
#
_entry.id   AF-A0A6G1S2L8-F1
#
_cell.length_a   1.000
_cell.length_b   1.000
_cell.length_c   1.000
_cell.angle_alpha   90.00
_cell.angle_beta   90.00
_cell.angle_gamma   90.00
#
_symmetry.space_group_name_H-M   'P 1'
#
loop_
_entity.id
_entity.type
_entity.pdbx_description
1 polymer ?
#
loop_
_entity_poly.entity_id
_entity_poly.type
_entity_poly.pdbx_seq_one_letter_code
_entity_poly.pdbx_strand_id
1 'polypeptide(L)'
;GDEEASLGLPISPFMDRSSPQLAKLQESFITHIVGPLCNSYNAAGLLPGQWIDEEEEDTESAEDDDGAQLETDDEEMEDDVILKAQRKKGRRIFCQLIHHLSENHKIWKKVIE
;
A
#
# COMPACT_ATOMS: atom_id res chain seq x y z
N GLY A 1 -15.97 8.63 -21.54
CA GLY A 1 -15.73 7.66 -22.61
C GLY A 1 -16.60 7.95 -23.80
N ASP A 2 -17.64 7.12 -24.01
CA ASP A 2 -18.45 7.16 -25.24
C ASP A 2 -19.16 8.51 -25.46
N GLU A 3 -19.63 9.16 -24.39
CA GLU A 3 -20.25 10.49 -24.49
C GLU A 3 -19.23 11.55 -24.96
N GLU A 4 -18.02 11.57 -24.41
CA GLU A 4 -16.93 12.47 -24.84
C GLU A 4 -16.63 12.27 -26.32
N ALA A 5 -16.52 11.02 -26.77
CA ALA A 5 -16.33 10.68 -28.18
C ALA A 5 -17.48 11.18 -29.06
N SER A 6 -18.73 11.01 -28.62
CA SER A 6 -19.92 11.45 -29.36
C SER A 6 -20.01 12.97 -29.50
N LEU A 7 -19.46 13.70 -28.53
CA LEU A 7 -19.37 15.16 -28.53
C LEU A 7 -18.12 15.69 -29.25
N GLY A 8 -17.25 14.81 -29.78
CA GLY A 8 -15.99 15.18 -30.41
C GLY A 8 -14.95 15.73 -29.42
N LEU A 9 -15.10 15.44 -28.13
CA LEU A 9 -14.15 15.82 -27.09
C LEU A 9 -13.03 14.77 -26.96
N PRO A 10 -11.83 15.17 -26.49
CA PRO A 10 -10.81 14.20 -26.10
C PRO A 10 -11.35 13.27 -25.00
N ILE A 11 -11.20 11.96 -25.21
CA ILE A 11 -11.64 10.97 -24.21
C ILE A 11 -10.71 11.05 -22.99
N SER A 12 -11.31 11.10 -21.80
CA SER A 12 -10.55 11.13 -20.55
C SER A 12 -9.63 9.91 -20.39
N PRO A 13 -8.47 10.05 -19.72
CA PRO A 13 -7.58 8.93 -19.44
C PRO A 13 -8.33 7.75 -18.80
N PHE A 14 -7.99 6.53 -19.22
CA PHE A 14 -8.60 5.27 -18.77
C PHE A 14 -10.09 5.07 -19.09
N MET A 15 -10.72 6.01 -19.80
CA MET A 15 -12.17 5.97 -20.12
C MET A 15 -12.47 5.57 -21.57
N ASP A 16 -11.45 5.19 -22.34
CA ASP A 16 -11.62 4.64 -23.69
C ASP A 16 -11.67 3.12 -23.65
N ARG A 17 -12.86 2.55 -23.91
CA ARG A 17 -13.06 1.10 -23.96
C ARG A 17 -12.34 0.42 -25.13
N SER A 18 -11.98 1.16 -26.18
CA SER A 18 -11.24 0.64 -27.33
C SER A 18 -9.73 0.54 -27.08
N SER A 19 -9.22 1.28 -26.08
CA SER A 19 -7.83 1.27 -25.64
C SER A 19 -7.74 1.17 -24.11
N PRO A 20 -8.18 0.04 -23.52
CA PRO A 20 -8.30 -0.11 -22.08
C PRO A 20 -6.91 -0.23 -21.42
N GLN A 21 -6.74 0.46 -20.29
CA GLN A 21 -5.53 0.42 -19.46
C GLN A 21 -5.91 0.06 -18.00
N LEU A 22 -6.77 -0.94 -17.84
CA LEU A 22 -7.37 -1.29 -16.54
C LEU A 22 -6.33 -1.57 -15.46
N ALA A 23 -5.30 -2.36 -15.77
CA ALA A 23 -4.27 -2.70 -14.79
C ALA A 23 -3.52 -1.46 -14.30
N LYS A 24 -3.10 -0.59 -15.22
CA LYS A 24 -2.47 0.70 -14.91
C LYS A 24 -3.39 1.62 -14.10
N LEU A 25 -4.69 1.64 -14.39
CA LEU A 25 -5.67 2.41 -13.61
C LEU A 25 -5.73 1.89 -12.16
N GLN A 26 -5.87 0.58 -11.98
CA GLN A 26 -6.05 -0.01 -10.66
C GLN A 26 -4.77 0.05 -9.81
N GLU A 27 -3.61 -0.25 -10.42
CA GLU A 27 -2.30 -0.09 -9.77
C GLU A 27 -2.10 1.36 -9.30
N SER A 28 -2.25 2.33 -10.21
CA SER A 28 -2.08 3.75 -9.89
C SER A 28 -3.07 4.24 -8.81
N PHE A 29 -4.32 3.78 -8.86
CA PHE A 29 -5.33 4.14 -7.86
C PHE A 29 -5.02 3.56 -6.48
N ILE A 30 -4.52 2.33 -6.42
CA ILE A 30 -4.07 1.71 -5.17
C ILE A 30 -2.84 2.45 -4.64
N THR A 31 -1.84 2.68 -5.47
CA THR A 31 -0.56 3.31 -5.07
C THR A 31 -0.74 4.75 -4.58
N HIS A 32 -1.52 5.57 -5.28
CA HIS A 32 -1.55 7.02 -4.98
C HIS A 32 -2.76 7.50 -4.18
N ILE A 33 -3.81 6.67 -4.01
CA ILE A 33 -5.02 7.08 -3.31
C ILE A 33 -5.34 6.12 -2.16
N VAL A 34 -5.62 4.85 -2.47
CA VAL A 34 -6.12 3.92 -1.45
C VAL A 34 -5.04 3.53 -0.45
N GLY A 35 -3.82 3.27 -0.93
CA GLY A 35 -2.65 2.91 -0.12
C GLY A 35 -2.34 3.98 0.94
N PRO A 36 -2.05 5.23 0.55
CA PRO A 36 -1.75 6.31 1.50
C PRO A 36 -2.88 6.56 2.50
N LEU A 37 -4.14 6.47 2.05
CA LEU A 37 -5.32 6.60 2.93
C LEU A 37 -5.37 5.49 3.98
N CYS A 38 -5.26 4.24 3.55
CA CYS A 38 -5.28 3.07 4.44
C CYS A 38 -4.10 3.08 5.41
N ASN A 39 -2.90 3.47 4.94
CA ASN A 39 -1.71 3.58 5.77
C ASN A 39 -1.89 4.63 6.87
N SER A 40 -2.43 5.80 6.54
CA SER A 40 -2.74 6.85 7.51
C SER A 40 -3.75 6.40 8.56
N TYR A 41 -4.79 5.67 8.12
CA TYR A 41 -5.80 5.11 9.04
C TYR A 41 -5.25 4.01 9.94
N ASN A 42 -4.36 3.17 9.41
CA ASN A 42 -3.68 2.12 10.16
C ASN A 42 -2.74 2.70 11.22
N ALA A 43 -1.95 3.71 10.85
CA ALA A 43 -1.04 4.42 11.75
C ALA A 43 -1.80 5.15 12.88
N ALA A 44 -3.02 5.63 12.60
CA ALA A 44 -3.91 6.21 13.60
C ALA A 44 -4.59 5.16 14.51
N GLY A 45 -4.40 3.86 14.25
CA GLY A 45 -5.02 2.78 15.01
C GLY A 45 -6.54 2.71 14.85
N LEU A 46 -7.07 3.24 13.75
CA LEU A 46 -8.51 3.31 13.49
C LEU A 46 -9.05 2.11 12.70
N LEU A 47 -8.16 1.31 12.10
CA LEU A 47 -8.56 0.13 11.36
C LEU A 47 -8.89 -1.04 12.29
N PRO A 48 -10.02 -1.74 12.06
CA PRO A 48 -10.34 -2.93 12.82
C PRO A 48 -9.33 -4.05 12.51
N GLY A 49 -8.92 -4.77 13.54
CA GLY A 49 -7.99 -5.88 13.42
C GLY A 49 -7.99 -6.80 14.64
N GLN A 50 -7.26 -7.89 14.53
CA GLN A 50 -7.12 -8.89 15.60
C GLN A 50 -5.67 -8.93 16.07
N TRP A 51 -5.47 -9.03 17.38
CA TRP A 51 -4.15 -9.26 17.94
C TRP A 51 -3.67 -10.66 17.56
N ILE A 52 -2.44 -10.73 17.08
CA ILE A 52 -1.72 -11.98 16.87
C ILE A 52 -0.57 -11.97 17.86
N ASP A 53 -0.49 -13.01 18.68
CA ASP A 53 0.68 -13.26 19.51
C ASP A 53 1.81 -13.75 18.59
N GLU A 54 2.95 -13.06 18.57
CA GLU A 54 4.15 -13.59 17.92
C GLU A 54 4.66 -14.73 18.81
N GLU A 55 4.71 -15.96 18.29
CA GLU A 55 5.59 -16.96 18.88
C GLU A 55 7.01 -16.39 18.80
N GLU A 56 7.66 -16.21 19.95
CA GLU A 56 8.97 -15.58 20.12
C GLU A 56 10.01 -16.21 19.17
N GLU A 57 10.26 -15.60 18.02
CA GLU A 57 11.50 -15.83 17.29
C GLU A 57 12.58 -15.03 18.02
N ASP A 58 13.25 -15.73 18.92
CA ASP A 58 14.34 -15.34 19.79
C ASP A 58 15.54 -14.83 18.95
N THR A 59 15.48 -13.58 18.48
CA THR A 59 16.66 -12.85 17.99
C THR A 59 17.03 -11.78 19.00
N GLU A 60 17.68 -12.24 20.07
CA GLU A 60 18.58 -11.46 20.91
C GLU A 60 19.54 -10.61 20.06
N SER A 61 19.87 -9.42 20.58
CA SER A 61 20.92 -8.47 20.16
C SER A 61 20.67 -7.52 18.97
N ALA A 62 20.25 -6.30 19.31
CA ALA A 62 21.00 -5.09 18.93
C ALA A 62 20.59 -3.94 19.89
N GLU A 63 21.52 -3.59 20.76
CA GLU A 63 21.42 -2.48 21.70
C GLU A 63 21.38 -1.12 20.97
N ASP A 64 20.75 -0.17 21.66
CA ASP A 64 20.79 1.29 21.52
C ASP A 64 21.93 1.87 20.63
N ASP A 65 21.59 2.57 19.56
CA ASP A 65 22.42 3.66 19.02
C ASP A 65 21.55 4.79 18.45
N ASP A 66 22.00 5.99 18.79
CA ASP A 66 21.37 7.31 18.66
C ASP A 66 21.46 7.85 17.22
N GLY A 67 20.76 8.95 16.97
CA GLY A 67 20.37 9.43 15.64
C GLY A 67 21.42 9.52 14.53
N ALA A 68 21.01 9.15 13.32
CA ALA A 68 21.44 9.80 12.08
C ALA A 68 20.38 9.67 10.97
N GLN A 69 19.83 10.82 10.60
CA GLN A 69 18.96 11.04 9.45
C GLN A 69 19.74 10.76 8.15
N LEU A 70 19.31 9.77 7.37
CA LEU A 70 19.76 9.58 5.99
C LEU A 70 18.53 9.41 5.10
N GLU A 71 18.08 10.52 4.53
CA GLU A 71 17.21 10.57 3.36
C GLU A 71 17.92 9.82 2.23
N THR A 72 17.51 8.58 1.98
CA THR A 72 17.90 7.84 0.78
C THR A 72 16.63 7.74 -0.07
N ASP A 73 16.62 8.54 -1.13
CA ASP A 73 15.64 8.56 -2.21
C ASP A 73 15.74 7.22 -2.96
N ASP A 74 14.97 6.23 -2.53
CA ASP A 74 14.83 4.96 -3.24
C ASP A 74 13.37 4.47 -3.13
N GLU A 75 12.70 4.36 -4.29
CA GLU A 75 11.27 4.08 -4.47
C GLU A 75 10.87 2.62 -4.14
N GLU A 76 11.55 1.97 -3.18
CA GLU A 76 11.28 0.59 -2.75
C GLU A 76 11.04 0.44 -1.23
N MET A 77 10.68 1.54 -0.56
CA MET A 77 10.55 1.57 0.91
C MET A 77 9.11 1.78 1.42
N GLU A 78 8.09 1.16 0.82
CA GLU A 78 6.73 1.20 1.42
C GLU A 78 6.43 -0.02 2.30
N ASP A 79 6.92 -1.22 1.96
CA ASP A 79 6.59 -2.43 2.71
C ASP A 79 7.31 -2.50 4.08
N ASP A 80 8.52 -1.93 4.17
CA ASP A 80 9.35 -1.96 5.39
C ASP A 80 8.91 -0.95 6.46
N VAL A 81 8.14 0.07 6.07
CA VAL A 81 7.59 1.09 6.98
C VAL A 81 6.37 0.55 7.75
N ILE A 82 5.64 -0.39 7.14
CA ILE A 82 4.43 -1.04 7.69
C ILE A 82 4.75 -1.83 8.96
N LEU A 83 5.91 -2.48 9.03
CA LEU A 83 6.33 -3.29 10.18
C LEU A 83 6.88 -2.46 11.34
N LYS A 84 7.48 -1.30 11.05
CA LYS A 84 8.20 -0.50 12.07
C LYS A 84 7.27 0.29 12.99
N ALA A 85 6.09 0.71 12.50
CA ALA A 85 5.15 1.51 13.29
C ALA A 85 4.45 0.73 14.43
N GLN A 86 4.39 -0.61 14.38
CA GLN A 86 3.69 -1.44 15.36
C GLN A 86 4.59 -1.98 16.50
N ARG A 87 5.88 -1.61 16.57
CA ARG A 87 6.85 -2.16 17.53
C ARG A 87 6.68 -1.74 19.01
N LYS A 88 5.50 -1.30 19.45
CA LYS A 88 5.23 -1.05 20.88
C LYS A 88 4.51 -2.24 21.51
N LYS A 89 5.33 -3.15 22.09
CA LYS A 89 4.99 -4.35 22.89
C LYS A 89 4.50 -5.58 22.09
N GLY A 90 5.43 -6.32 21.48
CA GLY A 90 5.38 -7.78 21.23
C GLY A 90 4.10 -8.41 20.63
N ARG A 91 3.17 -7.61 20.13
CA ARG A 91 1.87 -8.04 19.62
C ARG A 91 1.56 -7.24 18.38
N ARG A 92 1.38 -7.94 17.28
CA ARG A 92 0.99 -7.34 16.00
C ARG A 92 -0.51 -7.35 15.85
N ILE A 93 -1.05 -6.32 15.21
CA ILE A 93 -2.46 -6.29 14.82
C ILE A 93 -2.53 -6.72 13.36
N PHE A 94 -3.23 -7.83 13.10
CA PHE A 94 -3.60 -8.20 11.74
C PHE A 94 -4.87 -7.47 11.33
N CYS A 95 -4.77 -6.72 10.22
CA CYS A 95 -5.90 -6.05 9.60
C CYS A 95 -6.21 -6.69 8.24
N GLN A 96 -7.39 -7.32 8.13
CA GLN A 96 -7.83 -8.01 6.91
C GLN A 96 -7.86 -7.08 5.69
N LEU A 97 -8.27 -5.83 5.87
CA LEU A 97 -8.36 -4.84 4.78
C LEU A 97 -6.98 -4.54 4.19
N ILE A 98 -5.97 -4.33 5.04
CA ILE A 98 -4.60 -4.07 4.61
C ILE A 98 -4.03 -5.27 3.85
N HIS A 99 -4.27 -6.48 4.35
CA HIS A 99 -3.86 -7.71 3.66
C HIS A 99 -4.49 -7.79 2.25
N HIS A 100 -5.81 -7.58 2.13
CA HIS A 100 -6.47 -7.58 0.81
C HIS A 100 -5.93 -6.50 -0.12
N LEU A 101 -5.62 -5.31 0.40
CA LEU A 101 -5.07 -4.24 -0.41
C LEU A 101 -3.71 -4.62 -1.02
N SER A 102 -2.83 -5.24 -0.21
CA SER A 102 -1.53 -5.77 -0.68
C SER A 102 -1.71 -6.83 -1.76
N GLU A 103 -2.59 -7.82 -1.54
CA GLU A 103 -2.81 -8.91 -2.50
C GLU A 103 -3.41 -8.40 -3.82
N ASN A 104 -4.38 -7.47 -3.75
CA ASN A 104 -4.96 -6.85 -4.93
C ASN A 104 -3.91 -6.04 -5.70
N HIS A 105 -3.04 -5.32 -5.00
CA HIS A 105 -1.98 -4.54 -5.64
C HIS A 105 -1.01 -5.44 -6.42
N LYS A 106 -0.60 -6.57 -5.85
CA LYS A 106 0.26 -7.56 -6.52
C LYS A 106 -0.34 -8.08 -7.82
N ILE A 107 -1.65 -8.35 -7.83
CA ILE A 107 -2.35 -8.80 -9.05
C ILE A 107 -2.22 -7.76 -10.16
N TRP A 108 -2.46 -6.47 -9.86
CA TRP A 108 -2.42 -5.42 -10.87
C TRP A 108 -1.01 -5.09 -11.34
N LYS A 109 -0.02 -5.08 -10.43
CA LYS A 109 1.40 -4.94 -10.80
C LYS A 109 1.84 -6.04 -11.76
N LYS A 110 1.51 -7.30 -11.45
CA LYS A 110 1.84 -8.45 -12.31
C LYS A 110 1.20 -8.41 -13.70
N VAL A 111 0.09 -7.70 -13.88
CA VAL A 111 -0.56 -7.55 -15.19
C VAL A 111 0.10 -6.44 -16.04
N ILE A 112 0.83 -5.53 -15.41
CA ILE A 112 1.57 -4.45 -16.09
C ILE A 112 2.94 -4.93 -16.57
N GLU A 113 3.59 -5.81 -15.82
CA GLU A 113 4.86 -6.49 -16.16
C GLU A 113 4.74 -7.48 -17.33
#